data_AF-A0A734BKY2-F1
#
_entry.id   AF-A0A734BKY2-F1
#
_cell.length_a   1.000
_cell.length_b   1.000
_cell.length_c   1.000
_cell.angle_alpha   90.00
_cell.angle_beta   90.00
_cell.angle_gamma   90.00
#
_symmetry.space_group_name_H-M   'P 1'
#
loop_
_entity.id
_entity.type
_entity.pdbx_description
1 polymer ?
#
loop_
_entity_poly.entity_id
_entity_poly.type
_entity_poly.pdbx_seq_one_letter_code
_entity_poly.pdbx_strand_id
1 'polypeptide(L)'
;TAFYDWLYLSALNQNKNLALHLLNFDGFTDIEFNPAKSINCQARAAALFVSLVRRNMLDDVLSSKDGFLSKLASHYGVENYSIQHTLI
;
A
#
# COMPACT_ATOMS: atom_id res chain seq x y z
N THR A 1 -3.72 5.29 -4.74
CA THR A 1 -5.07 4.67 -4.85
C THR A 1 -4.95 3.23 -4.38
N ALA A 2 -6.02 2.59 -3.89
CA ALA A 2 -5.91 1.27 -3.27
C ALA A 2 -5.35 0.21 -4.23
N PHE A 3 -5.62 0.33 -5.53
CA PHE A 3 -4.99 -0.50 -6.55
C PHE A 3 -3.45 -0.42 -6.53
N TYR A 4 -2.86 0.78 -6.55
CA TYR A 4 -1.41 0.93 -6.53
C TYR A 4 -0.81 0.49 -5.20
N ASP A 5 -1.49 0.74 -4.08
CA ASP A 5 -1.05 0.24 -2.79
C ASP A 5 -1.04 -1.29 -2.74
N TRP A 6 -2.10 -1.94 -3.26
CA TRP A 6 -2.13 -3.40 -3.42
C TRP A 6 -0.99 -3.91 -4.30
N LEU A 7 -0.76 -3.27 -5.44
CA LEU A 7 0.31 -3.62 -6.38
C LEU A 7 1.70 -3.53 -5.73
N TYR A 8 2.00 -2.40 -5.08
CA TYR A 8 3.29 -2.20 -4.41
C TYR A 8 3.47 -3.14 -3.22
N LEU A 9 2.44 -3.33 -2.38
CA LEU A 9 2.51 -4.27 -1.25
C LEU A 9 2.71 -5.71 -1.72
N SER A 10 2.05 -6.10 -2.82
CA SER A 10 2.22 -7.44 -3.42
C SER A 10 3.65 -7.63 -3.92
N ALA A 11 4.23 -6.62 -4.59
CA ALA A 11 5.61 -6.67 -5.07
C ALA A 11 6.62 -6.76 -3.91
N LEU A 12 6.41 -6.01 -2.82
CA LEU A 12 7.23 -6.09 -1.61
C LEU A 12 7.10 -7.45 -0.92
N ASN A 13 5.90 -8.02 -0.84
CA ASN A 13 5.67 -9.33 -0.24
C ASN A 13 6.32 -10.48 -1.03
N GLN A 14 6.45 -10.34 -2.35
CA GLN A 14 7.19 -11.29 -3.21
C GLN A 14 8.71 -11.17 -3.02
N ASN A 15 9.20 -10.01 -2.57
CA ASN A 15 10.62 -9.71 -2.42
C ASN A 15 10.99 -9.44 -0.95
N LYS A 16 10.61 -10.35 -0.03
CA LYS A 16 10.74 -10.14 1.43
C LYS A 16 12.14 -9.72 1.87
N ASN A 17 13.19 -10.32 1.31
CA ASN A 17 14.58 -9.98 1.66
C ASN A 17 14.87 -8.48 1.47
N LEU A 18 14.42 -7.91 0.34
CA LEU A 18 14.58 -6.48 0.07
C LEU A 18 13.62 -5.64 0.91
N ALA A 19 12.36 -6.10 1.04
CA ALA A 19 11.33 -5.37 1.75
C ALA A 19 11.62 -5.24 3.26
N LEU A 20 12.30 -6.21 3.87
CA LEU A 20 12.69 -6.14 5.28
C LEU A 20 13.64 -4.97 5.58
N HIS A 21 14.42 -4.48 4.60
CA HIS A 21 15.25 -3.28 4.80
C HIS A 21 14.40 -2.03 5.09
N LEU A 22 13.15 -1.98 4.63
CA LEU A 22 12.24 -0.87 4.92
C LEU A 22 11.95 -0.74 6.43
N LEU A 23 12.04 -1.83 7.20
CA LEU A 23 11.77 -1.82 8.64
C LEU A 23 12.77 -0.97 9.44
N ASN A 24 13.94 -0.68 8.86
CA ASN A 24 14.99 0.14 9.46
C ASN A 24 14.70 1.65 9.40
N PHE A 25 13.57 2.06 8.80
CA PHE A 25 13.19 3.46 8.64
C PHE A 25 11.84 3.74 9.29
N ASP A 26 11.69 4.93 9.88
CA ASP A 26 10.45 5.38 10.50
C ASP A 26 9.66 6.39 9.64
N GLY A 27 10.27 6.89 8.57
CA GLY A 27 9.66 7.86 7.65
C GLY A 27 10.04 7.59 6.20
N PHE A 28 9.11 7.86 5.30
CA PHE A 28 9.27 7.68 3.86
C PHE A 28 8.82 8.96 3.15
N THR A 29 9.59 9.38 2.16
CA THR A 29 9.29 10.55 1.33
C THR A 29 9.50 10.19 -0.14
N ASP A 30 8.60 10.64 -0.99
CA ASP A 30 8.74 10.47 -2.44
C ASP A 30 9.68 11.54 -3.00
N ILE A 31 10.85 11.12 -3.49
CA ILE A 31 11.82 12.04 -4.12
C ILE A 31 11.28 12.68 -5.40
N GLU A 32 10.35 12.01 -6.08
CA GLU A 32 9.68 12.43 -7.32
C GLU A 32 8.26 12.95 -7.07
N PHE A 33 7.92 13.35 -5.83
CA PHE A 33 6.59 13.86 -5.53
C PHE A 33 6.35 15.17 -6.30
N ASN A 34 5.52 15.08 -7.34
CA ASN A 34 5.01 16.23 -8.07
C ASN A 34 3.50 16.32 -7.87
N PRO A 35 2.97 17.25 -7.06
CA PRO A 35 1.54 17.34 -6.79
C PRO A 35 0.69 17.61 -8.05
N ALA A 36 1.29 18.08 -9.16
CA ALA A 36 0.60 18.28 -10.43
C ALA A 36 0.55 17.02 -11.32
N LYS A 37 1.33 15.97 -11.02
CA LYS A 37 1.47 14.77 -11.89
C LYS A 37 1.35 13.43 -11.15
N SER A 38 1.75 13.38 -9.88
CA SER A 38 1.93 12.14 -9.14
C SER A 38 0.74 11.89 -8.21
N ILE A 39 -0.27 11.20 -8.75
CA ILE A 39 -1.36 10.56 -7.96
C ILE A 39 -0.83 9.32 -7.19
N ASN A 40 0.33 8.80 -7.60
CA ASN A 40 0.93 7.59 -7.06
C ASN A 40 1.98 7.95 -6.02
N CYS A 41 1.87 7.35 -4.84
CA CYS A 41 2.69 7.70 -3.68
C CYS A 41 3.42 6.43 -3.20
N GLN A 42 4.61 6.19 -3.74
CA GLN A 42 5.41 5.00 -3.43
C GLN A 42 5.86 5.01 -1.97
N ALA A 43 6.17 6.20 -1.45
CA ALA A 43 6.44 6.44 -0.04
C ALA A 43 5.27 6.02 0.86
N ARG A 44 4.02 6.29 0.45
CA ARG A 44 2.84 5.84 1.19
C ARG A 44 2.75 4.32 1.22
N ALA A 45 2.97 3.64 0.11
CA ALA A 45 2.95 2.18 0.04
C ALA A 45 4.06 1.56 0.92
N ALA A 46 5.26 2.13 0.93
CA ALA A 46 6.35 1.71 1.80
C ALA A 46 6.00 1.89 3.30
N ALA A 47 5.44 3.04 3.67
CA ALA A 47 4.97 3.30 5.04
C ALA A 47 3.85 2.32 5.46
N LEU A 48 2.91 2.04 4.55
CA LEU A 48 1.83 1.08 4.78
C LEU A 48 2.38 -0.34 4.98
N PHE A 49 3.35 -0.76 4.16
CA PHE A 49 4.02 -2.06 4.31
C PHE A 49 4.64 -2.21 5.71
N VAL A 50 5.45 -1.24 6.13
CA VAL A 50 6.10 -1.27 7.45
C VAL A 50 5.07 -1.32 8.57
N SER A 51 4.00 -0.55 8.48
CA SER A 51 2.90 -0.56 9.45
C SER A 51 2.22 -1.93 9.55
N LEU A 52 1.92 -2.57 8.42
CA LEU A 52 1.29 -3.90 8.37
C LEU A 52 2.20 -5.01 8.91
N VAL A 53 3.50 -4.96 8.59
CA VAL A 53 4.48 -5.92 9.09
C VAL A 53 4.67 -5.78 10.59
N ARG A 54 4.85 -4.55 11.10
CA ARG A 54 5.00 -4.29 12.55
C ARG A 54 3.77 -4.73 13.36
N ARG A 55 2.58 -4.76 12.73
CA ARG A 55 1.32 -5.22 13.34
C ARG A 55 1.02 -6.71 13.10
N ASN A 56 1.89 -7.43 12.40
CA ASN A 56 1.68 -8.82 11.99
C ASN A 56 0.35 -9.04 11.22
N MET A 57 -0.02 -8.07 10.37
CA MET A 57 -1.27 -8.06 9.60
C MET A 57 -1.05 -8.23 8.08
N LEU A 58 0.22 -8.28 7.62
CA LEU A 58 0.53 -8.27 6.20
C LEU A 58 -0.09 -9.45 5.44
N ASP A 59 0.09 -10.67 5.96
CA ASP A 59 -0.41 -11.88 5.29
C ASP A 59 -1.95 -11.91 5.25
N ASP A 60 -2.62 -11.50 6.33
CA ASP A 60 -4.08 -11.38 6.38
C ASP A 60 -4.60 -10.38 5.34
N VAL A 61 -3.98 -9.20 5.28
CA VAL A 61 -4.35 -8.13 4.36
C VAL A 61 -4.08 -8.53 2.91
N LEU A 62 -3.00 -9.27 2.64
CA LEU A 62 -2.62 -9.72 1.29
C LEU A 62 -3.20 -11.09 0.89
N SER A 63 -4.03 -11.70 1.74
CA SER A 63 -4.65 -13.01 1.46
C SER A 63 -5.57 -12.99 0.23
N SER A 64 -6.25 -11.86 0.00
CA SER A 64 -7.12 -11.65 -1.17
C SER A 64 -7.37 -10.16 -1.41
N LYS A 65 -7.80 -9.82 -2.63
CA LYS A 65 -8.27 -8.47 -2.99
C LYS A 65 -9.37 -7.99 -2.03
N ASP A 66 -10.33 -8.85 -1.73
CA ASP A 66 -11.43 -8.53 -0.80
C ASP A 66 -10.96 -8.34 0.64
N GLY A 67 -9.97 -9.13 1.07
CA GLY A 67 -9.32 -8.97 2.38
C GLY A 67 -8.66 -7.61 2.53
N PHE A 68 -7.93 -7.19 1.50
CA PHE A 68 -7.32 -5.86 1.47
C PHE A 68 -8.33 -4.73 1.48
N LEU A 69 -9.32 -4.80 0.60
CA LEU A 69 -10.34 -3.77 0.48
C LEU A 69 -11.18 -3.68 1.76
N SER A 70 -11.61 -4.80 2.34
CA SER A 70 -12.38 -4.80 3.59
C SER A 70 -11.59 -4.21 4.77
N LYS A 71 -10.29 -4.48 4.87
CA LYS A 71 -9.45 -3.97 5.96
C LYS A 71 -9.01 -2.51 5.78
N LEU A 72 -8.92 -2.02 4.54
CA LEU A 72 -8.39 -0.69 4.24
C LEU A 72 -9.38 0.26 3.57
N ALA A 73 -10.63 -0.14 3.34
CA ALA A 73 -11.66 0.70 2.69
C ALA A 73 -11.85 2.05 3.39
N SER A 74 -11.88 2.07 4.73
CA SER A 74 -11.99 3.30 5.52
C SER A 74 -10.82 4.26 5.28
N HIS A 75 -9.67 3.74 4.87
CA HIS A 75 -8.43 4.48 4.64
C HIS A 75 -8.34 5.12 3.24
N TYR A 76 -9.24 4.75 2.32
CA TYR A 76 -9.30 5.28 0.95
C TYR A 76 -10.48 6.23 0.71
N GLY A 77 -11.50 6.22 1.58
CA GLY A 77 -12.70 7.04 1.42
C GLY A 77 -13.68 6.44 0.38
N VAL A 78 -14.98 6.60 0.63
CA VAL A 78 -16.06 5.93 -0.13
C VAL A 78 -16.05 6.30 -1.62
N GLU A 79 -15.71 7.55 -1.97
CA GLU A 79 -15.67 8.01 -3.36
C GLU A 79 -14.53 7.39 -4.19
N ASN A 80 -13.37 7.13 -3.58
CA ASN A 80 -12.25 6.49 -4.27
C ASN A 80 -12.47 5.00 -4.49
N TYR A 81 -13.30 4.36 -3.66
CA TYR A 81 -13.61 2.93 -3.76
C TYR A 81 -14.40 2.61 -5.04
N SER A 82 -15.39 3.44 -5.38
CA SER A 82 -16.23 3.25 -6.57
C SER A 82 -15.43 3.30 -7.87
N ILE A 83 -14.47 4.23 -7.98
CA ILE A 83 -13.61 4.36 -9.18
C ILE A 83 -12.61 3.20 -9.26
N GLN A 84 -12.14 2.70 -8.11
CA GLN A 84 -11.20 1.58 -8.07
C GLN A 84 -11.85 0.23 -8.38
N HIS A 85 -13.10 0.01 -7.97
CA HIS A 85 -13.81 -1.24 -8.31
C HIS A 85 -13.96 -1.44 -9.83
N THR A 86 -13.99 -0.36 -10.62
CA THR A 86 -14.03 -0.44 -12.08
C THR A 86 -12.68 -0.81 -12.71
N LEU A 87 -11.57 -0.60 -12.02
CA LEU A 87 -10.20 -0.78 -12.54
C LEU A 87 -9.58 -2.14 -12.17
N ILE A 88 -10.25 -2.95 -11.34
CA ILE A 88 -9.74 -4.23 -10.82
C ILE A 88 -10.74 -5.33 -11.09
#